data_AF-A0AAV3P7V3-F1
#
_entry.id   AF-A0AAV3P7V3-F1
#
_cell.length_a   1.000
_cell.length_b   1.000
_cell.length_c   1.000
_cell.angle_alpha   90.00
_cell.angle_beta   90.00
_cell.angle_gamma   90.00
#
_symmetry.space_group_name_H-M   'P 1'
#
loop_
_entity.id
_entity.type
_entity.pdbx_description
1 polymer ?
#
loop_
_entity_poly.entity_id
_entity_poly.type
_entity_poly.pdbx_seq_one_letter_code
_entity_poly.pdbx_strand_id
1 'polypeptide(L)' 'MDSIATESQYHVLAVDDSIIDRKLIERLLKTSSYHVTVVDSGSRALEFLGLMDDEIASAESDYVSSSPQHHVGLIP' A
#
# COMPACT_ATOMS: atom_id res chain seq x y z
N MET A 1 -25.30 35.85 1.33
CA MET A 1 -23.85 35.86 1.06
C MET A 1 -23.32 34.58 1.65
N ASP A 2 -23.27 33.57 0.81
CA ASP A 2 -22.92 32.20 1.18
C ASP A 2 -21.55 32.18 1.88
N SER A 3 -21.54 31.60 3.08
CA SER A 3 -20.32 31.34 3.83
C SER A 3 -19.42 30.48 2.96
N ILE A 4 -18.26 31.01 2.55
CA ILE A 4 -17.18 30.22 1.96
C ILE A 4 -16.62 29.37 3.10
N ALA A 5 -17.34 28.33 3.47
CA ALA A 5 -16.77 27.22 4.21
C ALA A 5 -15.82 26.57 3.22
N THR A 6 -14.52 26.73 3.44
CA THR A 6 -13.53 25.86 2.82
C THR A 6 -13.91 24.44 3.22
N GLU A 7 -14.59 23.70 2.35
CA GLU A 7 -14.78 22.27 2.52
C GLU A 7 -13.38 21.67 2.58
N SER A 8 -12.88 21.43 3.80
CA SER A 8 -11.62 20.75 4.03
C SER A 8 -11.79 19.33 3.51
N GLN A 9 -11.45 19.12 2.25
CA GLN A 9 -11.57 17.84 1.59
C GLN A 9 -10.54 16.89 2.21
N TYR A 10 -10.99 15.87 2.94
CA TYR A 10 -10.09 14.87 3.49
C TYR A 10 -9.49 14.02 2.37
N HIS A 11 -8.19 13.71 2.49
CA HIS A 11 -7.51 12.75 1.64
C HIS A 11 -7.48 11.39 2.31
N VAL A 12 -8.03 10.39 1.62
CA VAL A 12 -8.03 8.99 2.06
C VAL A 12 -7.01 8.20 1.23
N LEU A 13 -6.12 7.48 1.91
CA LEU A 13 -5.28 6.45 1.31
C LEU A 13 -5.92 5.08 1.59
N ALA A 14 -6.46 4.44 0.56
CA ALA A 14 -7.04 3.10 0.67
C ALA A 14 -6.04 2.04 0.18
N VAL A 15 -5.80 1.01 1.00
CA VAL A 15 -4.78 -0.02 0.79
C VAL A 15 -5.46 -1.37 0.73
N ASP A 16 -5.50 -2.00 -0.45
CA ASP A 16 -6.16 -3.29 -0.63
C ASP A 16 -5.60 -4.04 -1.85
N ASP A 17 -5.24 -5.31 -1.67
CA ASP A 17 -4.63 -6.18 -2.70
C ASP A 17 -5.67 -6.72 -3.69
N SER A 18 -6.95 -6.80 -3.30
CA SER A 18 -8.04 -7.23 -4.16
C SER A 18 -8.44 -6.14 -5.15
N ILE A 19 -8.30 -6.43 -6.44
CA ILE A 19 -8.64 -5.51 -7.53
C ILE A 19 -10.12 -5.07 -7.47
N ILE A 20 -11.01 -5.97 -7.05
CA ILE A 20 -12.45 -5.68 -6.99
C ILE A 20 -12.76 -4.76 -5.82
N ASP A 21 -12.23 -5.05 -4.64
CA ASP A 21 -12.46 -4.26 -3.43
C ASP A 21 -11.84 -2.87 -3.57
N ARG A 22 -10.64 -2.81 -4.16
CA ARG A 22 -9.96 -1.57 -4.52
C ARG A 22 -10.83 -0.64 -5.38
N LYS A 23 -11.48 -1.17 -6.41
CA LYS A 23 -12.40 -0.40 -7.28
C LYS A 23 -13.67 0.01 -6.57
N LEU A 24 -14.19 -0.84 -5.68
CA LEU A 24 -15.40 -0.55 -4.92
C LEU A 24 -15.16 0.60 -3.94
N ILE A 25 -14.11 0.52 -3.12
CA ILE A 25 -13.80 1.54 -2.11
C ILE A 25 -13.44 2.88 -2.75
N GLU A 26 -12.69 2.88 -3.87
CA GLU A 26 -12.36 4.09 -4.61
C GLU A 26 -13.62 4.85 -5.06
N ARG A 27 -14.58 4.12 -5.65
CA ARG A 27 -15.83 4.72 -6.13
C ARG A 27 -16.63 5.30 -4.98
N LEU A 28 -16.82 4.54 -3.89
CA LEU A 28 -17.60 4.96 -2.73
C LEU A 28 -17.04 6.22 -2.08
N LEU A 29 -15.72 6.28 -1.90
CA LEU A 29 -15.06 7.42 -1.28
C LEU A 29 -15.05 8.65 -2.20
N LYS A 30 -14.81 8.48 -3.51
CA LYS A 30 -14.90 9.58 -4.47
C LYS A 30 -16.32 10.16 -4.56
N THR A 31 -17.35 9.32 -4.49
CA THR A 31 -18.75 9.79 -4.44
C THR A 31 -19.10 10.51 -3.14
N SER A 32 -18.33 10.29 -2.07
CA SER A 32 -18.51 10.93 -0.77
C SER A 32 -17.66 12.20 -0.63
N SER A 33 -17.26 12.81 -1.75
CA SER A 33 -16.44 14.02 -1.82
C SER A 33 -15.05 13.90 -1.18
N TYR A 34 -14.46 12.70 -1.07
CA TYR A 34 -13.07 12.55 -0.62
C TYR A 34 -12.09 12.64 -1.80
N HIS A 35 -10.89 13.16 -1.53
CA HIS A 35 -9.74 12.88 -2.39
C HIS A 35 -9.23 11.49 -2.03
N VAL A 36 -8.97 10.63 -3.02
CA VAL A 36 -8.66 9.22 -2.75
C VAL A 36 -7.44 8.79 -3.56
N THR A 37 -6.41 8.32 -2.87
CA THR A 37 -5.32 7.53 -3.45
C THR A 37 -5.54 6.08 -3.09
N VAL A 38 -5.32 5.19 -4.06
CA VAL A 38 -5.50 3.75 -3.84
C VAL A 38 -4.22 3.02 -4.21
N VAL A 39 -3.78 2.14 -3.33
CA VAL A 39 -2.57 1.32 -3.50
C VAL A 39 -2.89 -0.16 -3.27
N ASP A 40 -2.09 -1.03 -3.86
CA ASP A 40 -2.31 -2.48 -3.92
C ASP A 40 -1.57 -3.27 -2.82
N SER A 41 -0.65 -2.63 -2.08
CA SER A 41 0.07 -3.27 -0.98
C SER A 41 0.40 -2.29 0.15
N GLY A 42 0.66 -2.83 1.34
CA GLY A 42 1.17 -2.06 2.48
C GLY A 42 2.53 -1.45 2.22
N SER A 43 3.44 -2.14 1.51
CA SER A 43 4.76 -1.60 1.14
C SER A 43 4.64 -0.36 0.26
N ARG A 44 3.74 -0.37 -0.74
CA ARG A 44 3.46 0.81 -1.56
C ARG A 44 2.74 1.91 -0.78
N ALA A 45 1.94 1.57 0.23
CA ALA A 45 1.37 2.56 1.12
C ALA A 45 2.45 3.28 1.93
N LEU A 46 3.43 2.54 2.47
CA LEU A 46 4.57 3.11 3.20
C LEU A 46 5.46 3.96 2.28
N GLU A 47 5.72 3.50 1.05
CA GLU A 47 6.43 4.29 0.01
C GLU A 47 5.68 5.60 -0.28
N PHE A 48 4.36 5.53 -0.51
CA PHE A 48 3.52 6.70 -0.77
C PHE A 48 3.55 7.70 0.39
N LEU A 49 3.64 7.22 1.63
CA LEU A 49 3.71 8.06 2.83
C LEU A 49 5.11 8.60 3.12
N GLY A 50 6.14 8.16 2.40
CA GLY A 50 7.54 8.49 2.69
C GLY A 50 8.04 7.90 4.01
N LEU A 51 7.46 6.77 4.44
CA LEU A 51 7.78 6.07 5.68
C LEU A 51 8.63 4.80 5.46
N MET A 52 8.98 4.51 4.21
CA MET A 52 9.81 3.37 3.85
C MET A 52 11.28 3.79 3.90
N ASP A 53 12.07 3.22 4.80
CA ASP A 53 13.51 3.44 4.86
C ASP A 53 14.21 2.75 3.68
N ASP A 54 15.23 3.40 3.11
CA ASP A 54 15.98 2.92 1.92
C ASP A 54 16.60 1.51 2.11
N GLU A 55 16.86 1.09 3.35
CA GLU A 55 17.43 -0.23 3.65
C GLU A 55 16.43 -1.38 3.38
N ILE A 56 15.13 -1.15 3.55
CA ILE A 56 14.09 -2.19 3.37
C ILE A 56 13.69 -2.35 1.90
N ALA A 57 13.77 -1.27 1.10
CA ALA A 57 13.51 -1.30 -0.34
C ALA A 57 14.48 -2.25 -1.08
N SER A 58 15.69 -2.43 -0.54
CA SER A 58 16.69 -3.35 -1.10
C SER A 58 16.43 -4.83 -0.76
N ALA A 59 15.74 -5.10 0.36
CA ALA A 59 15.50 -6.46 0.86
C ALA A 59 14.28 -7.16 0.22
N GLU A 60 13.31 -6.40 -0.33
CA GLU A 60 12.14 -7.00 -0.99
C GLU A 60 12.42 -7.49 -2.42
N SER A 61 13.54 -7.08 -3.04
CA SER A 61 13.98 -7.64 -4.32
C SER A 61 14.52 -9.08 -4.19
N ASP A 62 14.88 -9.51 -2.99
CA ASP A 62 15.48 -10.83 -2.74
C ASP A 62 14.46 -11.86 -2.21
N TYR A 63 13.21 -11.44 -1.95
CA TYR A 63 12.13 -12.34 -1.49
C TYR A 63 11.44 -13.11 -2.63
N VAL A 64 12.04 -13.16 -3.82
CA VAL A 64 11.70 -14.14 -4.86
C VAL A 64 12.74 -15.26 -4.84
N SER A 65 12.34 -16.38 -4.23
CA SER A 65 12.99 -17.70 -4.30
C SER A 65 14.23 -17.91 -3.42
N SER A 66 14.00 -18.21 -2.15
CA SER A 66 14.85 -19.16 -1.42
C SER A 66 13.97 -20.18 -0.71
N SER A 67 13.50 -21.18 -1.47
CA SER A 67 13.03 -22.43 -0.89
C SER A 67 14.17 -23.01 -0.04
N PRO A 68 13.98 -23.33 1.25
CA PRO A 68 15.06 -23.89 2.05
C PRO A 68 15.31 -25.34 1.62
N GLN A 69 16.33 -25.57 0.81
CA GLN A 69 16.88 -26.90 0.61
C GLN A 69 17.61 -27.31 1.89
N HIS A 70 17.00 -28.23 2.64
CA HIS A 70 17.59 -28.90 3.78
C HIS A 70 18.76 -29.78 3.31
N HIS A 71 19.99 -29.25 3.30
CA HIS A 71 21.19 -30.04 3.03
C HIS A 71 21.60 -30.79 4.31
N VAL A 72 21.33 -32.10 4.31
CA VAL A 72 21.84 -33.08 5.27
C VAL A 72 23.37 -33.05 5.31
N GLY A 73 23.93 -32.58 6.42
CA GLY A 73 25.36 -32.67 6.71
C GLY A 73 25.75 -34.11 7.07
N LEU A 74 26.51 -34.76 6.18
CA LEU A 74 27.37 -35.89 6.52
C LEU A 74 28.61 -35.33 7.24
N ILE A 75 28.90 -35.84 8.44
CA ILE A 75 30.15 -35.60 9.16
C ILE A 75 30.98 -36.90 9.06
N PRO A 76 32.33 -36.84 8.88
CA PRO A 76 33.18 -38.02 8.76
C PRO A 76 33.17 -38.96 9.98
#